data_AF-A0A972M3L2-F1
#
_entry.id   AF-A0A972M3L2-F1
#
_cell.length_a   1.000
_cell.length_b   1.000
_cell.length_c   1.000
_cell.angle_alpha   90.00
_cell.angle_beta   90.00
_cell.angle_gamma   90.00
#
_symmetry.space_group_name_H-M   'P 1'
#
loop_
_entity.id
_entity.type
_entity.pdbx_description
1 polymer ?
#
loop_
_entity_poly.entity_id
_entity_poly.type
_entity_poly.pdbx_seq_one_letter_code
_entity_poly.pdbx_strand_id
1 'polypeptide(L)'
;MDNTTATNTIQEVLKQYGFDVGYGFFVGWVIGFTVKKFFKFFAFAFGVYLLTLIWLDHTGIITIHWDYFGKIIEHGQQEFQNWIQSLFKAVPFSASFAIGFAVGFKMG
;
A
#
# COMPACT_ATOMS: atom_id res chain seq x y z
N MET A 1 -33.11 23.73 -20.42
CA MET A 1 -31.99 23.49 -19.49
C MET A 1 -31.04 22.54 -20.19
N ASP A 2 -29.89 23.08 -20.57
CA ASP A 2 -29.08 22.63 -21.70
C ASP A 2 -28.19 21.42 -21.35
N ASN A 3 -28.35 20.34 -22.12
CA ASN A 3 -27.57 19.10 -22.04
C ASN A 3 -26.06 19.32 -22.25
N THR A 4 -25.68 20.48 -22.81
CA THR A 4 -24.30 20.92 -23.04
C THR A 4 -23.53 21.23 -21.75
N THR A 5 -24.21 21.63 -20.66
CA THR A 5 -23.49 21.97 -19.42
C THR A 5 -23.07 20.72 -18.65
N ALA A 6 -23.91 19.68 -18.66
CA ALA A 6 -23.64 18.41 -17.99
C ALA A 6 -22.48 17.63 -18.64
N THR A 7 -22.36 17.68 -19.98
CA THR A 7 -21.28 17.01 -20.70
C THR A 7 -19.91 17.64 -20.45
N ASN A 8 -19.84 18.97 -20.30
CA ASN A 8 -18.59 19.67 -19.97
C ASN A 8 -18.11 19.39 -18.54
N THR A 9 -19.00 19.34 -17.54
CA THR A 9 -18.60 18.97 -16.16
C THR A 9 -18.08 17.53 -16.07
N ILE A 10 -18.72 16.58 -16.76
CA ILE A 10 -18.25 15.18 -16.77
C ILE A 10 -16.89 15.06 -17.47
N GLN A 11 -16.63 15.87 -18.51
CA GLN A 11 -15.31 15.93 -19.18
C GLN A 11 -14.23 16.56 -18.31
N GLU A 12 -14.55 17.59 -17.52
CA GLU A 12 -13.61 18.15 -16.55
C GLU A 12 -13.33 17.18 -15.40
N VAL A 13 -14.36 16.51 -14.88
CA VAL A 13 -14.19 15.46 -13.86
C VAL A 13 -13.41 14.29 -14.43
N LEU A 14 -13.64 13.86 -15.67
CA LEU A 14 -12.86 12.80 -16.32
C LEU A 14 -11.44 13.23 -16.69
N LYS A 15 -11.19 14.49 -17.04
CA LYS A 15 -9.83 15.02 -17.23
C LYS A 15 -9.09 15.09 -15.90
N GLN A 16 -9.77 15.56 -14.85
CA GLN A 16 -9.21 15.65 -13.51
C GLN A 16 -8.96 14.26 -12.92
N TYR A 17 -9.94 13.36 -12.97
CA TYR A 17 -9.78 11.95 -12.61
C TYR A 17 -8.78 11.22 -13.52
N GLY A 18 -8.74 11.50 -14.83
CA GLY A 18 -7.81 10.88 -15.76
C GLY A 18 -6.36 11.28 -15.49
N PHE A 19 -6.14 12.54 -15.11
CA PHE A 19 -4.85 13.03 -14.65
C PHE A 19 -4.47 12.44 -13.28
N ASP A 20 -5.42 12.38 -12.34
CA ASP A 20 -5.22 11.81 -11.01
C ASP A 20 -4.94 10.29 -11.06
N VAL A 21 -5.64 9.55 -11.92
CA VAL A 21 -5.46 8.10 -12.15
C VAL A 21 -4.11 7.82 -12.83
N GLY A 22 -3.70 8.65 -13.78
CA GLY A 22 -2.39 8.56 -14.42
C GLY A 22 -1.24 8.83 -13.44
N TYR A 23 -1.42 9.79 -12.54
CA TYR A 23 -0.47 10.06 -11.46
C TYR A 23 -0.41 8.89 -10.46
N GLY A 24 -1.56 8.31 -10.10
CA GLY A 24 -1.64 7.11 -9.25
C GLY A 24 -0.89 5.90 -9.84
N PHE A 25 -0.99 5.66 -11.15
CA PHE A 25 -0.23 4.60 -11.83
C PHE A 25 1.29 4.82 -11.77
N PHE A 26 1.75 6.05 -12.07
CA PHE A 26 3.17 6.40 -12.03
C PHE A 26 3.75 6.26 -10.62
N VAL A 27 3.01 6.77 -9.62
CA VAL A 27 3.37 6.66 -8.22
C VAL A 27 3.39 5.19 -7.78
N GLY A 28 2.39 4.39 -8.17
CA GLY A 28 2.36 2.94 -7.92
C GLY A 28 3.57 2.22 -8.52
N TRP A 29 3.96 2.55 -9.75
CA TRP A 29 5.13 1.97 -10.42
C TRP A 29 6.44 2.30 -9.69
N VAL A 30 6.67 3.58 -9.37
CA VAL A 30 7.88 4.02 -8.67
C VAL A 30 7.98 3.41 -7.27
N ILE A 31 6.85 3.36 -6.55
CA ILE A 31 6.79 2.75 -5.21
C ILE A 31 7.05 1.24 -5.31
N GLY A 32 6.40 0.54 -6.24
CA GLY A 32 6.60 -0.90 -6.44
C GLY A 32 8.07 -1.26 -6.71
N PHE A 33 8.76 -0.47 -7.54
CA PHE A 33 10.19 -0.64 -7.82
C PHE A 33 11.05 -0.39 -6.57
N THR A 34 10.72 0.66 -5.80
CA THR A 34 11.47 1.03 -4.59
C THR A 34 11.27 0.01 -3.46
N VAL A 35 10.07 -0.56 -3.33
CA VAL A 35 9.72 -1.53 -2.29
C VAL A 35 10.66 -2.72 -2.27
N LYS A 36 11.09 -3.26 -3.43
CA LYS A 36 12.00 -4.42 -3.42
C LYS A 36 13.38 -4.09 -2.87
N LYS A 37 13.89 -2.89 -3.13
CA LYS A 37 15.18 -2.42 -2.59
C LYS A 37 15.07 -2.20 -1.08
N PHE A 38 13.95 -1.65 -0.64
CA PHE A 38 13.61 -1.50 0.77
C PHE A 38 13.47 -2.86 1.46
N PHE A 39 12.83 -3.83 0.81
CA PHE A 39 12.64 -5.19 1.34
C PHE A 39 13.97 -5.92 1.54
N LYS A 40 14.90 -5.81 0.60
CA LYS A 40 16.26 -6.36 0.77
C LYS A 40 16.99 -5.72 1.96
N PHE A 41 16.93 -4.40 2.08
CA PHE A 41 17.53 -3.68 3.21
C PHE A 41 16.88 -4.09 4.54
N PHE A 42 15.55 -4.16 4.56
CA PHE A 42 14.76 -4.52 5.73
C PHE A 42 15.00 -5.97 6.15
N ALA A 43 15.02 -6.91 5.21
CA ALA A 43 15.33 -8.32 5.49
C ALA A 43 16.76 -8.48 6.04
N PHE A 44 17.73 -7.73 5.51
CA PHE A 44 19.08 -7.71 6.04
C PHE A 44 19.14 -7.14 7.47
N ALA A 45 18.51 -5.99 7.70
CA ALA A 45 18.41 -5.38 9.02
C ALA A 45 17.68 -6.28 10.02
N PHE A 46 16.59 -6.92 9.61
CA PHE A 46 15.83 -7.89 10.42
C PHE A 46 16.65 -9.14 10.73
N GLY A 47 17.43 -9.66 9.77
CA GLY A 47 18.31 -10.80 10.02
C GLY A 47 19.33 -10.49 11.10
N VAL A 48 20.02 -9.34 11.00
CA VAL A 48 20.98 -8.88 12.02
C VAL A 48 20.28 -8.61 13.36
N TYR A 49 19.09 -8.02 13.33
CA TYR A 49 18.28 -7.77 14.52
C TYR A 49 17.88 -9.07 15.21
N LEU A 50 17.42 -10.08 14.47
CA LEU A 50 17.06 -11.40 15.00
C LEU A 50 18.26 -12.15 15.55
N LEU A 51 19.44 -12.06 14.93
CA LEU A 51 20.68 -12.61 15.51
C LEU A 51 20.99 -11.95 16.86
N THR A 52 20.88 -10.62 16.92
CA THR A 52 21.07 -9.86 18.17
C THR A 52 20.01 -10.25 19.20
N LEU A 53 18.77 -10.47 18.75
CA LEU A 53 17.66 -10.84 19.61
C LEU A 53 17.79 -12.25 20.15
N ILE A 54 18.21 -13.24 19.36
CA ILE A 54 18.50 -14.60 19.82
C ILE A 54 19.61 -14.60 20.88
N TRP A 55 20.59 -13.73 20.71
CA TRP A 55 21.65 -13.56 21.70
C TRP A 55 21.13 -12.91 23.01
N LEU A 56 20.14 -12.02 22.91
CA LEU A 56 19.53 -11.33 24.04
C LEU A 56 18.33 -12.09 24.66
N ASP A 57 17.68 -12.97 23.91
CA ASP A 57 16.54 -13.81 24.29
C ASP A 57 16.94 -14.82 25.37
N HIS A 58 18.21 -15.22 25.37
CA HIS A 58 18.84 -15.93 26.48
C HIS A 58 18.76 -15.20 27.83
N THR A 59 18.36 -13.91 27.83
CA THR A 59 18.21 -13.03 29.00
C THR A 59 16.75 -12.76 29.38
N GLY A 60 15.75 -13.31 28.68
CA GLY A 60 14.35 -13.36 29.14
C GLY A 60 13.61 -12.02 29.24
N ILE A 61 13.95 -11.01 28.43
CA ILE A 61 13.34 -9.66 28.51
C ILE A 61 12.07 -9.51 27.65
N ILE A 62 11.78 -10.45 26.74
CA ILE A 62 10.63 -10.32 25.82
C ILE A 62 9.48 -11.21 26.27
N THR A 63 8.70 -10.74 27.25
CA THR A 63 7.31 -11.18 27.41
C THR A 63 6.53 -10.66 26.19
N ILE A 64 6.54 -11.42 25.09
CA ILE A 64 5.67 -11.17 23.94
C ILE A 64 4.25 -11.39 24.42
N HIS A 65 3.55 -10.31 24.77
CA HIS A 65 2.11 -10.37 24.96
C HIS A 65 1.45 -10.58 23.60
N TRP A 66 1.31 -11.85 23.21
CA TRP A 66 0.68 -12.29 21.97
C TRP A 66 -0.74 -11.73 21.80
N ASP A 67 -1.45 -11.47 22.89
CA ASP A 67 -2.79 -10.88 22.88
C ASP A 67 -2.85 -9.45 22.31
N TYR A 68 -1.87 -8.61 22.63
CA TYR A 68 -1.87 -7.22 22.12
C TYR A 68 -1.32 -7.17 20.69
N PHE A 69 -0.33 -8.01 20.38
CA PHE A 69 0.21 -8.12 19.03
C PHE A 69 -0.83 -8.65 18.04
N GLY A 70 -1.59 -9.68 18.44
CA GLY A 70 -2.71 -10.22 17.68
C GLY A 70 -3.79 -9.18 17.43
N LYS A 71 -4.21 -8.44 18.47
CA LYS A 71 -5.20 -7.36 18.33
C LYS A 71 -4.75 -6.24 17.42
N ILE A 72 -3.48 -5.80 17.50
CA ILE A 72 -2.95 -4.75 16.61
C ILE A 72 -2.90 -5.22 15.16
N ILE A 73 -2.50 -6.48 14.93
CA ILE A 73 -2.50 -7.07 13.59
C ILE A 73 -3.93 -7.21 13.05
N GLU A 74 -4.87 -7.67 13.87
CA GLU A 74 -6.28 -7.78 13.50
C GLU A 74 -6.90 -6.41 13.19
N HIS A 75 -6.64 -5.39 14.01
CA HIS A 75 -7.10 -4.02 13.75
C HIS A 75 -6.47 -3.47 12.46
N GLY A 76 -5.17 -3.66 12.25
CA GLY A 76 -4.50 -3.26 11.03
C GLY A 76 -5.01 -4.00 9.79
N GLN A 77 -5.31 -5.30 9.90
CA GLN A 77 -5.93 -6.09 8.82
C GLN A 77 -7.35 -5.60 8.53
N GLN A 78 -8.15 -5.32 9.55
CA GLN A 78 -9.51 -4.81 9.38
C GLN A 78 -9.50 -3.41 8.76
N GLU A 79 -8.62 -2.51 9.18
CA GLU A 79 -8.45 -1.19 8.58
C GLU A 79 -7.97 -1.29 7.13
N PHE A 80 -7.01 -2.17 6.85
CA PHE A 80 -6.53 -2.42 5.50
C PHE A 80 -7.62 -3.00 4.60
N GLN A 81 -8.43 -3.95 5.10
CA GLN A 81 -9.60 -4.48 4.41
C GLN A 81 -10.64 -3.39 4.14
N ASN A 82 -10.93 -2.52 5.11
CA ASN A 82 -11.87 -1.41 4.95
C ASN A 82 -11.35 -0.36 3.96
N TRP A 83 -10.05 -0.07 3.96
CA TRP A 83 -9.40 0.80 3.00
C TRP A 83 -9.43 0.19 1.59
N ILE A 84 -9.09 -1.09 1.43
CA ILE A 84 -9.21 -1.82 0.16
C ILE A 84 -10.66 -1.82 -0.35
N GLN A 85 -11.65 -2.08 0.51
CA GLN A 85 -13.05 -2.03 0.12
C GLN A 85 -13.48 -0.62 -0.30
N SER A 86 -12.95 0.42 0.34
CA SER A 86 -13.18 1.82 -0.05
C SER A 86 -12.50 2.17 -1.38
N LEU A 87 -11.31 1.62 -1.63
CA LEU A 87 -10.61 1.73 -2.91
C LEU A 87 -11.31 0.96 -4.04
N PHE A 88 -11.90 -0.20 -3.76
CA PHE A 88 -12.71 -0.95 -4.72
C PHE A 88 -13.98 -0.19 -5.12
N LYS A 89 -14.48 0.74 -4.29
CA LYS A 89 -15.55 1.65 -4.70
C LYS A 89 -15.04 2.75 -5.66
N ALA A 90 -13.75 3.08 -5.60
CA ALA A 90 -13.03 3.98 -6.51
C ALA A 90 -12.32 3.21 -7.65
N VAL A 91 -13.03 2.23 -8.25
CA VAL A 91 -12.53 1.24 -9.22
C VAL A 91 -11.50 1.78 -10.23
N PRO A 92 -11.71 2.95 -10.90
CA PRO A 92 -10.79 3.39 -11.95
C PRO A 92 -9.40 3.76 -11.41
N PHE A 93 -9.33 4.37 -10.22
CA PHE A 93 -8.08 4.82 -9.60
C PHE A 93 -7.32 3.66 -8.95
N SER A 94 -8.04 2.80 -8.22
CA SER A 94 -7.44 1.66 -7.54
C SER A 94 -6.97 0.57 -8.51
N ALA A 95 -7.70 0.34 -9.62
CA ALA A 95 -7.26 -0.58 -10.65
C ALA A 95 -5.94 -0.13 -11.30
N SER A 96 -5.84 1.14 -11.69
CA SER A 96 -4.61 1.68 -12.27
C SER A 96 -3.46 1.72 -11.25
N PHE A 97 -3.71 2.10 -10.00
CA PHE A 97 -2.69 2.04 -8.94
C PHE A 97 -2.22 0.60 -8.69
N ALA A 98 -3.13 -0.37 -8.57
CA ALA A 98 -2.79 -1.77 -8.31
C ALA A 98 -2.01 -2.39 -9.48
N ILE A 99 -2.37 -2.08 -10.74
CA ILE A 99 -1.63 -2.52 -11.92
C ILE A 99 -0.24 -1.87 -11.95
N GLY A 100 -0.13 -0.55 -11.70
CA GLY A 100 1.15 0.15 -11.62
C GLY A 100 2.05 -0.40 -10.53
N PHE A 101 1.49 -0.66 -9.34
CA PHE A 101 2.19 -1.27 -8.21
C PHE A 101 2.66 -2.69 -8.51
N ALA A 102 1.80 -3.54 -9.08
CA ALA A 102 2.16 -4.92 -9.43
C ALA A 102 3.27 -4.96 -10.49
N VAL A 103 3.19 -4.09 -11.51
CA VAL A 103 4.24 -3.97 -12.54
C VAL A 103 5.53 -3.46 -11.93
N GLY A 104 5.48 -2.43 -11.08
CA GLY A 104 6.65 -1.92 -10.36
C GLY A 104 7.27 -2.93 -9.42
N PHE A 105 6.47 -3.71 -8.71
CA PHE A 105 6.94 -4.77 -7.82
C PHE A 105 7.60 -5.92 -8.58
N LYS A 106 7.09 -6.26 -9.77
CA LYS A 106 7.66 -7.29 -10.64
C LYS A 106 8.95 -6.84 -11.35
N MET A 107 9.02 -5.58 -11.76
CA MET A 107 10.19 -4.99 -12.43
C MET A 107 11.28 -4.50 -11.47
N GLY A 108 10.91 -4.16 -10.23
CA GLY A 108 11.85 -4.06 -9.12
C GLY A 108 12.60 -5.36 -8.98
#